data_AF-A0A5C7L7Z9-F1
#
_entry.id   AF-A0A5C7L7Z9-F1
#
_cell.length_a   1.000
_cell.length_b   1.000
_cell.length_c   1.000
_cell.angle_alpha   90.00
_cell.angle_beta   90.00
_cell.angle_gamma   90.00
#
_symmetry.space_group_name_H-M   'P 1'
#
loop_
_entity.id
_entity.type
_entity.pdbx_description
1 polymer ?
#
loop_
_entity_poly.entity_id
_entity_poly.type
_entity_poly.pdbx_seq_one_letter_code
_entity_poly.pdbx_strand_id
1 'polypeptide(L)' 'MLISATGLSKVYDNEGVKTVALEGASFMIERGEFVSIMGPSGSGKSTLMQVLGLLDRPTGGTYLLEG' A
#
# COMPACT_ATOMS: atom_id res chain seq x y z
N MET A 1 -13.80 10.17 -5.45
CA MET A 1 -12.69 9.30 -5.01
C MET A 1 -12.48 9.45 -3.50
N LEU A 2 -12.17 8.36 -2.80
CA LEU A 2 -11.81 8.38 -1.37
C LEU A 2 -10.31 8.10 -1.18
N ILE A 3 -9.79 7.13 -1.93
CA ILE A 3 -8.38 6.71 -1.92
C ILE A 3 -7.83 6.72 -3.34
N SER A 4 -6.64 7.29 -3.52
CA SER A 4 -5.78 7.12 -4.70
C SER A 4 -4.43 6.55 -4.30
N ALA A 5 -4.00 5.47 -4.94
CA ALA A 5 -2.64 4.96 -4.86
C ALA A 5 -2.04 4.92 -6.26
N THR A 6 -0.89 5.55 -6.46
CA THR A 6 -0.16 5.56 -7.74
C THR A 6 1.28 5.13 -7.50
N GLY A 7 1.67 4.00 -8.08
CA GLY A 7 3.02 3.44 -7.98
C GLY A 7 3.47 3.14 -6.54
N LEU A 8 2.53 2.83 -5.65
CA LEU A 8 2.77 2.71 -4.22
C LEU A 8 3.75 1.58 -3.93
N SER A 9 4.88 1.92 -3.31
CA SER A 9 5.98 0.98 -3.06
C SER A 9 6.39 1.01 -1.60
N LYS A 10 6.84 -0.13 -1.09
CA LYS A 10 7.33 -0.28 0.28
C LYS A 10 8.48 -1.27 0.32
N VAL A 11 9.65 -0.78 0.73
CA VAL A 11 10.83 -1.59 1.04
C VAL A 11 11.11 -1.48 2.53
N TYR A 12 11.20 -2.61 3.22
CA TYR A 12 11.72 -2.66 4.59
C TYR A 12 13.22 -2.90 4.51
N ASP A 13 13.98 -2.11 5.27
CA ASP A 13 15.42 -2.29 5.43
C ASP A 13 15.66 -2.72 6.88
N ASN A 14 16.17 -3.93 7.05
CA ASN A 14 16.56 -4.46 8.35
C ASN A 14 18.05 -4.79 8.32
N GLU A 15 18.86 -3.92 8.91
CA GLU A 15 20.32 -4.07 9.00
C GLU A 15 21.00 -4.33 7.64
N GLY A 16 20.51 -3.68 6.57
CA GLY A 16 21.02 -3.81 5.21
C GLY A 16 20.34 -4.91 4.39
N VAL A 17 19.49 -5.73 5.01
CA VAL A 17 18.64 -6.69 4.28
C VAL A 17 17.36 -5.98 3.83
N LYS A 18 17.26 -5.76 2.52
CA LYS A 18 16.09 -5.13 1.91
C LYS A 18 15.04 -6.16 1.52
N THR A 19 13.81 -5.96 1.99
CA THR A 19 12.63 -6.75 1.62
C THR A 19 11.62 -5.86 0.90
N VAL A 20 11.31 -6.18 -0.36
CA VAL A 20 10.27 -5.49 -1.13
C VAL A 20 8.91 -6.05 -0.72
N ALA A 21 8.11 -5.25 -0.03
CA ALA A 21 6.79 -5.63 0.44
C ALA A 21 5.66 -5.12 -0.47
N LEU A 22 5.86 -3.99 -1.15
CA LEU A 22 4.98 -3.49 -2.21
C LEU A 22 5.84 -3.00 -3.38
N GLU A 23 5.45 -3.36 -4.59
CA GLU A 23 6.18 -3.06 -5.83
C GLU A 23 5.25 -2.34 -6.81
N GLY A 24 5.10 -1.02 -6.65
CA GLY A 24 4.39 -0.19 -7.63
C GLY A 24 2.87 -0.34 -7.70
N ALA A 25 2.19 -0.69 -6.60
CA ALA A 25 0.74 -0.90 -6.60
C ALA A 25 -0.03 0.38 -6.96
N SER A 26 -0.94 0.29 -7.93
CA SER A 26 -1.75 1.43 -8.38
C SER A 26 -3.23 1.05 -8.44
N PHE A 27 -4.07 1.78 -7.73
CA PHE A 27 -5.51 1.56 -7.65
C PHE A 27 -6.23 2.79 -7.10
N MET A 28 -7.55 2.83 -7.30
CA MET A 28 -8.44 3.84 -6.73
C MET A 28 -9.58 3.14 -5.99
N ILE A 29 -10.05 3.73 -4.90
CA ILE A 29 -11.24 3.27 -4.19
C ILE A 29 -12.19 4.46 -4.06
N GLU A 30 -13.41 4.27 -4.54
CA GLU A 30 -14.47 5.26 -4.51
C GLU A 30 -15.22 5.29 -3.17
N ARG A 31 -15.87 6.42 -2.88
CA ARG A 31 -16.63 6.55 -1.63
C ARG A 31 -17.81 5.58 -1.64
N GLY A 32 -17.91 4.77 -0.59
CA GLY A 32 -18.98 3.79 -0.42
C GLY A 32 -18.70 2.41 -1.02
N GLU A 33 -17.53 2.21 -1.65
CA GLU A 33 -17.14 0.87 -2.10
C GLU A 33 -16.83 -0.07 -0.92
N PHE A 34 -17.17 -1.34 -1.09
CA PHE A 34 -16.82 -2.41 -0.17
C PHE A 34 -15.82 -3.35 -0.84
N VAL A 35 -14.55 -3.16 -0.53
CA VAL A 35 -13.43 -3.81 -1.23
C VAL A 35 -12.80 -4.90 -0.36
N SER A 36 -12.38 -6.00 -0.98
CA SER A 36 -11.58 -7.04 -0.32
C SER A 36 -10.19 -7.15 -0.98
N ILE A 37 -9.17 -7.39 -0.17
CA ILE A 37 -7.79 -7.60 -0.62
C ILE A 37 -7.43 -9.06 -0.36
N MET A 38 -7.13 -9.81 -1.43
CA MET A 38 -6.82 -11.24 -1.37
C MET A 38 -5.45 -11.54 -1.97
N GLY A 39 -4.84 -12.64 -1.55
CA GLY A 39 -3.52 -13.09 -2.03
C GLY A 39 -2.82 -14.01 -1.04
N PRO A 40 -1.78 -14.76 -1.47
CA PRO A 40 -1.06 -15.71 -0.63
C PRO A 40 -0.33 -15.02 0.53
N SER A 41 0.08 -15.79 1.55
CA SER A 41 0.90 -15.24 2.64
C SER A 41 2.18 -14.58 2.06
N GLY A 42 2.59 -13.45 2.64
CA GLY A 42 3.76 -12.69 2.18
C GLY A 42 3.52 -11.76 0.98
N SER A 43 2.34 -11.75 0.36
CA SER A 43 2.06 -10.92 -0.83
C SER A 43 1.91 -9.40 -0.58
N GLY A 44 2.31 -8.89 0.58
CA GLY A 44 2.25 -7.45 0.89
C GLY A 44 0.90 -6.90 1.40
N LYS A 45 -0.15 -7.74 1.58
CA LYS A 45 -1.50 -7.26 1.99
C LYS A 45 -1.50 -6.48 3.30
N SER A 46 -0.87 -7.02 4.34
CA SER A 46 -0.80 -6.34 5.65
C SER A 46 0.00 -5.04 5.57
N THR A 47 1.05 -5.01 4.76
CA THR A 47 1.82 -3.80 4.48
C THR A 47 0.98 -2.75 3.75
N LEU A 48 0.20 -3.15 2.74
CA LEU A 48 -0.73 -2.25 2.07
C LEU A 48 -1.75 -1.67 3.05
N MET A 49 -2.34 -2.50 3.92
CA MET A 49 -3.27 -2.06 4.95
C MET A 49 -2.63 -1.08 5.95
N GLN A 50 -1.37 -1.27 6.32
CA GLN A 50 -0.64 -0.34 7.19
C GLN A 50 -0.44 1.03 6.51
N VAL A 51 -0.08 1.04 5.22
CA VAL A 51 0.09 2.29 4.46
C VAL A 51 -1.25 3.01 4.29
N LEU A 52 -2.30 2.30 3.89
CA LEU A 52 -3.65 2.86 3.76
C LEU A 52 -4.22 3.35 5.10
N GLY A 53 -3.89 2.66 6.19
CA GLY A 53 -4.28 3.04 7.55
C GLY A 53 -3.45 4.18 8.15
N LEU A 54 -2.53 4.79 7.38
CA LEU A 54 -1.60 5.84 7.85
C LEU A 54 -0.70 5.39 9.01
N LEU A 55 -0.55 4.08 9.21
CA LEU A 55 0.32 3.49 10.24
C LEU A 55 1.78 3.37 9.77
N ASP A 56 1.99 3.43 8.46
CA ASP A 56 3.31 3.40 7.86
C ASP A 56 3.36 4.30 6.61
N ARG A 57 4.56 4.73 6.23
CA ARG A 57 4.81 5.54 5.04
C ARG A 57 5.29 4.67 3.88
N PRO A 58 4.81 4.91 2.64
CA PRO A 58 5.39 4.27 1.48
C PRO A 58 6.84 4.74 1.30
N THR A 59 7.70 3.87 0.74
CA THR A 59 9.06 4.27 0.34
C THR A 59 9.09 4.91 -1.05
N GLY A 60 8.00 4.83 -1.81
CA GLY A 60 7.86 5.48 -3.11
C GLY A 60 6.41 5.48 -3.60
N GLY A 61 6.16 6.25 -4.65
CA GLY A 61 4.80 6.49 -5.17
C GLY A 61 4.03 7.52 -4.34
N THR A 62 2.74 7.63 -4.64
CA THR A 62 1.84 8.62 -4.04
C THR A 62 0.60 7.94 -3.48
N TYR A 63 0.21 8.34 -2.27
CA TYR A 63 -1.04 7.96 -1.63
C TYR A 63 -1.83 9.22 -1.24
N LEU A 64 -3.09 9.29 -1.65
CA LEU A 64 -4.03 10.37 -1.32
C LEU A 64 -5.26 9.79 -0.62
N LEU A 65 -5.68 10.43 0.47
CA LEU A 65 -6.88 10.12 1.24
C LEU A 65 -7.76 11.38 1.28
N GLU A 66 -9.05 11.23 1.02
CA GLU A 66 -10.01 12.35 0.92
C GLU A 66 -9.61 13.36 -0.18
N GLY A 67 -9.17 12.83 -1.33
CA GLY A 67 -8.86 13.58 -2.56
C GLY A 67 -9.87 13.30 -3.66
#